data_AF-A0A1V6K7T6-F1
#
_entry.id   AF-A0A1V6K7T6-F1
#
_cell.length_a   1.000
_cell.length_b   1.000
_cell.length_c   1.000
_cell.angle_alpha   90.00
_cell.angle_beta   90.00
_cell.angle_gamma   90.00
#
_symmetry.space_group_name_H-M   'P 1'
#
loop_
_entity.id
_entity.type
_entity.pdbx_description
1 polymer ?
#
loop_
_entity_poly.entity_id
_entity_poly.type
_entity_poly.pdbx_seq_one_letter_code
_entity_poly.pdbx_strand_id
1 'polypeptide(L)' 'MKAEEVHANLYLQALEAVREGKDIDVEKIYLCPVCGNVELGAAPEKCPICGVPARMFREVQ' A
#
# COMPACT_ATOMS: atom_id res chain seq x y z
N MET A 1 14.62 -4.25 1.55
CA MET A 1 13.71 -4.39 2.70
C MET A 1 12.31 -4.54 2.11
N LYS A 2 11.54 -5.60 2.43
CA LYS A 2 10.36 -5.99 1.62
C LYS A 2 9.29 -4.89 1.48
N ALA A 3 9.07 -4.06 2.51
CA ALA A 3 8.10 -2.98 2.46
C ALA A 3 8.52 -1.89 1.46
N GLU A 4 9.80 -1.53 1.43
CA GLU A 4 10.35 -0.50 0.54
C GLU A 4 10.27 -0.90 -0.95
N GLU A 5 10.28 -2.20 -1.25
CA GLU A 5 10.03 -2.70 -2.61
C GLU A 5 8.56 -2.46 -3.03
N VAL A 6 7.61 -2.67 -2.11
CA VAL A 6 6.20 -2.30 -2.32
C VAL A 6 6.07 -0.80 -2.54
N HIS A 7 6.71 0.02 -1.69
CA HIS A 7 6.65 1.48 -1.82
C HIS A 7 7.21 1.96 -3.16
N ALA A 8 8.36 1.42 -3.61
CA ALA A 8 8.94 1.77 -4.90
C ALA A 8 7.97 1.47 -6.06
N ASN A 9 7.31 0.32 -6.03
CA ASN A 9 6.32 -0.03 -7.05
C ASN A 9 5.09 0.89 -7.02
N LEU A 10 4.60 1.26 -5.84
CA LEU A 10 3.48 2.21 -5.69
C LEU A 10 3.85 3.61 -6.20
N TYR A 11 5.06 4.08 -5.93
CA TYR A 11 5.54 5.36 -6.48
C TYR A 11 5.67 5.32 -8.00
N LEU A 12 6.09 4.21 -8.60
CA LEU A 12 6.15 4.06 -10.05
C LEU A 12 4.74 4.11 -10.68
N GLN A 13 3.75 3.48 -10.05
CA GLN A 13 2.34 3.57 -10.48
C GLN A 13 1.81 5.00 -10.39
N ALA A 14 2.08 5.69 -9.28
CA ALA A 14 1.69 7.08 -9.10
C ALA A 14 2.37 8.02 -10.10
N LEU A 15 3.66 7.81 -10.37
CA LEU A 15 4.40 8.57 -11.39
C LEU A 15 3.79 8.40 -12.77
N GLU A 16 3.34 7.20 -13.13
CA GLU A 16 2.73 6.96 -14.43
C GLU A 16 1.38 7.67 -14.57
N ALA A 17 0.54 7.66 -13.53
CA ALA A 17 -0.69 8.44 -13.52
C ALA A 17 -0.43 9.94 -13.71
N VAL A 18 0.58 10.48 -12.99
CA VAL A 18 0.97 11.89 -13.10
C VAL A 18 1.47 12.22 -14.52
N ARG A 19 2.23 11.32 -15.17
CA ARG A 19 2.68 11.49 -16.56
C ARG A 19 1.52 11.56 -17.55
N GLU A 20 0.42 10.86 -17.27
CA GLU A 20 -0.82 10.96 -18.04
C GLU A 20 -1.69 12.17 -17.68
N GLY A 21 -1.24 13.02 -16.74
CA GLY A 21 -2.00 14.18 -16.28
C GLY A 21 -3.18 13.83 -15.38
N LYS A 22 -3.13 12.68 -14.70
CA LYS A 22 -4.18 12.18 -13.79
C LYS A 22 -3.60 11.94 -12.40
N ASP A 23 -4.48 11.77 -11.43
CA ASP A 23 -4.13 11.20 -10.12
C ASP A 23 -4.33 9.68 -10.14
N ILE A 24 -3.83 8.98 -9.13
CA ILE A 24 -4.12 7.55 -8.95
C ILE A 24 -5.58 7.37 -8.53
N ASP A 25 -6.24 6.37 -9.09
CA ASP A 25 -7.61 6.03 -8.73
C ASP A 25 -7.63 5.04 -7.55
N VAL A 26 -7.39 5.57 -6.35
CA VAL A 26 -7.37 4.79 -5.10
C VAL A 26 -8.12 5.51 -3.99
N GLU A 27 -9.25 4.95 -3.59
CA GLU A 27 -10.06 5.51 -2.50
C GLU A 27 -9.49 5.21 -1.12
N LYS A 28 -8.80 4.07 -0.94
CA LYS A 28 -8.36 3.59 0.38
C LYS A 28 -6.93 3.13 0.41
N ILE A 29 -6.21 3.50 1.46
CA ILE A 29 -4.82 3.06 1.67
C ILE A 29 -4.70 2.42 3.05
N TYR A 30 -4.12 1.22 3.10
CA TYR A 30 -3.94 0.44 4.32
C TYR A 30 -2.47 0.32 4.68
N LEU A 31 -2.11 0.71 5.90
CA LEU A 31 -0.76 0.61 6.45
C LEU A 31 -0.67 -0.48 7.52
N CYS A 32 0.28 -1.40 7.38
CA CYS A 32 0.64 -2.34 8.43
C CYS A 32 1.48 -1.63 9.51
N PRO A 33 1.00 -1.47 10.76
CA PRO A 33 1.71 -0.73 11.79
C PRO A 33 2.93 -1.49 12.36
N VAL A 34 3.15 -2.74 11.95
CA VAL A 34 4.24 -3.59 12.46
C VAL A 34 5.46 -3.54 11.56
N CYS A 35 5.27 -3.59 10.24
CA CYS A 35 6.39 -3.68 9.29
C CYS A 35 6.35 -2.65 8.16
N GLY A 36 5.38 -1.74 8.15
CA GLY A 36 5.30 -0.66 7.15
C GLY A 36 4.77 -1.06 5.77
N ASN A 37 4.20 -2.27 5.60
CA ASN A 37 3.57 -2.65 4.33
C ASN A 37 2.41 -1.70 4.00
N VAL A 38 2.28 -1.31 2.72
CA VAL A 38 1.19 -0.48 2.21
C VAL A 38 0.40 -1.29 1.19
N GLU A 39 -0.92 -1.29 1.32
CA GLU A 39 -1.85 -1.97 0.40
C GLU A 39 -2.92 -0.98 -0.05
N LEU A 40 -3.28 -1.01 -1.34
CA LEU A 40 -4.28 -0.13 -1.92
C LEU A 40 -5.64 -0.85 -1.98
N GLY A 41 -6.73 -0.14 -1.70
CA GLY A 41 -8.11 -0.61 -1.83
C GLY A 41 -8.59 -1.56 -0.72
N ALA A 42 -7.78 -2.54 -0.31
CA ALA A 42 -8.12 -3.48 0.77
C ALA A 42 -6.89 -4.04 1.50
N ALA A 43 -7.03 -4.31 2.80
CA ALA A 43 -6.03 -5.05 3.56
C ALA A 43 -6.15 -6.58 3.31
N PRO A 44 -5.05 -7.31 3.06
CA PRO A 44 -5.08 -8.76 2.90
C PRO A 44 -5.36 -9.46 4.23
N GLU A 45 -5.87 -10.70 4.18
CA GLU A 45 -6.17 -11.50 5.38
C GLU A 45 -4.99 -11.61 6.36
N LYS A 46 -3.78 -11.70 5.82
CA LYS A 46 -2.51 -11.65 6.55
C LYS A 46 -1.52 -10.77 5.80
N CYS A 47 -0.72 -10.01 6.54
CA CYS A 47 0.38 -9.23 5.96
C CYS A 47 1.39 -10.17 5.27
N PRO A 48 1.69 -10.00 3.97
CA PRO A 48 2.62 -10.88 3.24
C PRO A 48 4.07 -10.73 3.72
N ILE A 49 4.38 -9.68 4.48
CA ILE A 49 5.71 -9.39 4.99
C ILE A 49 5.93 -9.96 6.40
N CYS A 50 5.00 -9.73 7.34
CA CYS A 50 5.17 -10.11 8.75
C CYS A 50 4.08 -11.04 9.33
N GLY A 51 3.02 -11.34 8.57
CA GLY A 51 2.02 -12.34 8.94
C GLY A 51 0.92 -11.89 9.91
N VAL A 52 0.91 -10.63 10.37
CA VAL A 52 -0.17 -10.12 11.22
C VAL A 52 -1.52 -10.10 10.48
N PRO A 53 -2.65 -10.31 11.18
CA PRO A 53 -3.96 -10.40 10.52
C PRO A 53 -4.44 -9.04 9.99
N ALA A 54 -5.35 -9.06 9.01
CA ALA A 54 -5.94 -7.89 8.36
C ALA A 54 -6.41 -6.81 9.34
N ARG A 55 -7.04 -7.22 10.45
CA ARG A 55 -7.55 -6.31 11.51
C ARG A 55 -6.50 -5.39 12.15
N MET A 56 -5.21 -5.67 11.94
CA MET A 56 -4.11 -4.83 12.44
C MET A 56 -3.77 -3.68 11.48
N PHE A 57 -4.15 -3.76 10.20
CA PHE A 57 -3.91 -2.68 9.24
C PHE A 57 -4.75 -1.46 9.61
N ARG A 58 -4.18 -0.29 9.35
CA ARG A 58 -4.82 1.01 9.56
C ARG A 58 -5.15 1.62 8.21
N GLU A 59 -6.41 1.98 8.00
CA GLU A 59 -6.78 2.87 6.90
C GLU A 59 -6.17 4.25 7.18
N VAL A 60 -5.38 4.77 6.25
CA VAL A 60 -4.66 6.05 6.37
C VAL A 60 -5.07 7.07 5.31
N GLN A 61 -5.89 6.64 4.36
CA GLN A 61 -6.62 7.44 3.38
C GLN A 61 -7.96 6.75 3.14
#